data_AF-A0A183LNR2-F1
#
_entry.id   AF-A0A183LNR2-F1
#
_cell.length_a   1.000
_cell.length_b   1.000
_cell.length_c   1.000
_cell.angle_alpha   90.00
_cell.angle_beta   90.00
_cell.angle_gamma   90.00
#
_symmetry.space_group_name_H-M   'P 1'
#
loop_
_entity.id
_entity.type
_entity.pdbx_description
1 polymer ?
#
loop_
_entity_poly.entity_id
_entity_poly.type
_entity_poly.pdbx_seq_one_letter_code
_entity_poly.pdbx_strand_id
1 'polypeptide(L)'
;MEITRVAAASVSIGFNMHKEKTKILKYNTENTNPITLHGETLEDVESVTHLGSIIDEQRGPNTDVNERIGKTRAASLQSNNIYNSKQLSTNIKIRIFNTNVKTVLLYRAETSRTTTTIIKKAQIFINSCLCKILNIH
;
A
#
# COMPACT_ATOMS: atom_id res chain seq x y z
N MET A 1 -24.94 -9.58 15.40
CA MET A 1 -23.51 -9.67 15.06
C MET A 1 -23.36 -9.50 13.55
N GLU A 2 -22.62 -8.49 13.10
CA GLU A 2 -22.51 -8.10 11.68
C GLU A 2 -21.90 -9.21 10.78
N ILE A 3 -20.94 -10.01 11.30
CA ILE A 3 -20.24 -11.01 10.47
C ILE A 3 -21.13 -12.16 9.99
N THR A 4 -22.11 -12.58 10.81
CA THR A 4 -23.05 -13.65 10.44
C THR A 4 -23.96 -13.21 9.29
N ARG A 5 -24.34 -11.93 9.28
CA ARG A 5 -25.12 -11.34 8.17
C ARG A 5 -24.28 -11.26 6.90
N VAL A 6 -23.03 -10.81 6.99
CA VAL A 6 -22.11 -10.75 5.85
C VAL A 6 -21.83 -12.16 5.29
N ALA A 7 -21.64 -13.15 6.15
CA ALA A 7 -21.45 -14.54 5.74
C ALA A 7 -22.69 -15.08 5.00
N ALA A 8 -23.88 -14.87 5.56
CA ALA A 8 -25.14 -15.29 4.92
C ALA A 8 -25.37 -14.60 3.57
N ALA A 9 -25.10 -13.29 3.48
CA ALA A 9 -25.18 -12.53 2.24
C ALA A 9 -24.12 -12.96 1.21
N SER A 10 -22.94 -13.36 1.65
CA SER A 10 -21.90 -13.90 0.75
C SER A 10 -22.33 -15.25 0.16
N VAL A 11 -22.90 -16.13 1.00
CA VAL A 11 -23.41 -17.43 0.56
C VAL A 11 -24.57 -17.28 -0.43
N SER A 12 -25.48 -16.31 -0.23
CA SER A 12 -26.61 -16.11 -1.16
C SER A 12 -26.18 -15.71 -2.57
N ILE A 13 -24.97 -15.15 -2.73
CA ILE A 13 -24.36 -14.83 -4.03
C ILE A 13 -23.27 -15.84 -4.44
N GLY A 14 -23.18 -16.99 -3.76
CA GLY A 14 -22.28 -18.09 -4.12
C GLY A 14 -20.83 -17.95 -3.63
N PHE A 15 -20.53 -16.97 -2.76
CA PHE A 15 -19.21 -16.84 -2.13
C PHE A 15 -19.14 -17.57 -0.78
N ASN A 16 -18.01 -18.22 -0.51
CA ASN A 16 -17.70 -18.81 0.78
C ASN A 16 -16.61 -18.02 1.48
N MET A 17 -16.82 -17.68 2.75
CA MET A 17 -15.82 -16.98 3.56
C MET A 17 -14.74 -17.97 4.01
N HIS A 18 -13.49 -17.68 3.63
CA HIS A 18 -12.36 -18.54 3.99
C HIS A 18 -11.87 -18.24 5.40
N LYS A 19 -12.30 -19.05 6.37
CA LYS A 19 -12.02 -18.84 7.80
C LYS A 19 -10.56 -18.54 8.14
N GLU A 20 -9.59 -19.26 7.58
CA GLU A 20 -8.16 -19.06 7.91
C GLU A 20 -7.58 -17.75 7.33
N LYS A 21 -8.21 -17.20 6.29
CA LYS A 21 -7.79 -15.93 5.68
C LYS A 21 -8.53 -14.75 6.29
N THR A 22 -9.66 -15.00 6.95
CA THR A 22 -10.46 -13.98 7.64
C THR A 22 -9.89 -13.78 9.03
N LYS A 23 -9.18 -12.66 9.22
CA LYS A 23 -8.61 -12.26 10.50
C LYS A 23 -9.32 -11.04 11.04
N ILE A 24 -9.34 -10.89 12.36
CA ILE A 24 -9.90 -9.73 13.04
C ILE A 24 -8.74 -8.81 13.40
N LEU A 25 -8.82 -7.58 12.90
CA LEU A 25 -7.96 -6.49 13.34
C LEU A 25 -8.82 -5.50 14.09
N LYS A 26 -8.51 -5.26 15.36
CA LYS A 26 -9.24 -4.31 16.22
C LYS A 26 -8.59 -2.94 16.11
N TYR A 27 -9.39 -1.89 16.30
CA TYR A 27 -8.92 -0.51 16.29
C TYR A 27 -9.67 0.27 17.37
N ASN A 28 -8.94 0.85 18.33
CA ASN A 28 -9.45 1.71 19.40
C ASN A 28 -10.53 1.06 20.32
N THR A 29 -10.54 -0.25 20.52
CA THR A 29 -11.52 -0.91 21.40
C THR A 29 -10.89 -2.03 22.20
N GLU A 30 -11.07 -2.00 23.53
CA GLU A 30 -10.65 -3.09 24.42
C GLU A 30 -11.53 -4.32 24.24
N ASN A 31 -10.87 -5.47 24.22
CA ASN A 31 -11.37 -6.77 23.79
C ASN A 31 -12.67 -7.18 24.51
N THR A 32 -13.83 -7.00 23.88
CA THR A 32 -15.11 -7.24 24.58
C THR A 32 -15.74 -8.59 24.28
N ASN A 33 -15.53 -9.23 23.12
CA ASN A 33 -16.04 -10.60 22.84
C ASN A 33 -15.31 -11.29 21.66
N PRO A 34 -15.10 -12.63 21.70
CA PRO A 34 -14.65 -13.40 20.56
C PRO A 34 -15.72 -13.41 19.45
N ILE A 35 -15.29 -13.27 18.21
CA ILE A 35 -16.16 -13.30 17.03
C ILE A 35 -16.01 -14.66 16.37
N THR A 36 -17.13 -15.32 16.10
CA THR A 36 -17.16 -16.65 15.50
C THR A 36 -17.67 -16.64 14.06
N LEU A 37 -17.12 -17.51 13.23
CA LEU A 37 -17.57 -17.80 11.87
C LEU A 37 -17.73 -19.32 11.75
N HIS A 38 -18.92 -19.78 11.36
CA HIS A 38 -19.26 -21.22 11.29
C HIS A 38 -19.01 -21.99 12.61
N GLY A 39 -19.13 -21.33 13.76
CA GLY A 39 -18.92 -21.96 15.08
C GLY A 39 -17.46 -21.97 15.56
N GLU A 40 -16.51 -21.51 14.74
CA GLU A 40 -15.10 -21.37 15.12
C GLU A 40 -14.75 -19.91 15.40
N THR A 41 -13.91 -19.66 16.40
CA THR A 41 -13.41 -18.32 16.73
C THR A 41 -12.38 -17.88 15.70
N LEU A 42 -12.58 -16.70 15.12
CA LEU A 42 -11.62 -16.11 14.18
C LEU A 42 -10.38 -15.59 14.93
N GLU A 43 -9.22 -15.69 14.28
CA GLU A 43 -7.95 -15.21 14.82
C GLU A 43 -7.97 -13.68 14.98
N ASP A 44 -7.65 -13.23 16.19
CA ASP A 44 -7.42 -11.82 16.52
C ASP A 44 -5.94 -11.51 16.31
N VAL A 45 -5.63 -10.52 15.47
CA VAL A 45 -4.26 -10.18 15.11
C VAL A 45 -3.99 -8.70 15.28
N GLU A 46 -2.78 -8.37 15.71
CA GLU A 46 -2.33 -6.97 15.84
C GLU A 46 -2.07 -6.30 14.49
N SER A 47 -1.83 -7.09 13.43
CA SER A 47 -1.67 -6.59 12.07
C SER A 47 -2.08 -7.57 10.98
N VAL A 48 -2.51 -7.05 9.84
CA VAL A 48 -2.81 -7.79 8.62
C VAL A 48 -2.09 -7.19 7.42
N THR A 49 -1.54 -8.04 6.56
CA THR A 49 -1.04 -7.61 5.25
C THR A 49 -2.18 -7.58 4.25
N HIS A 50 -2.63 -6.39 3.86
CA HIS A 50 -3.63 -6.22 2.81
C HIS A 50 -2.99 -5.54 1.59
N LEU A 51 -2.97 -6.24 0.46
CA LEU A 51 -2.39 -5.77 -0.81
C LEU A 51 -0.93 -5.30 -0.69
N GLY A 52 -0.14 -6.00 0.14
CA GLY A 52 1.27 -5.70 0.34
C GLY A 52 1.57 -4.50 1.25
N SER A 53 0.55 -3.99 1.94
CA SER A 53 0.66 -2.99 3.01
C SER A 53 0.27 -3.61 4.34
N ILE A 54 1.07 -3.37 5.38
CA ILE A 54 0.73 -3.76 6.75
C ILE A 54 -0.28 -2.75 7.32
N ILE A 55 -1.44 -3.25 7.71
CA ILE A 55 -2.44 -2.54 8.51
C ILE A 55 -2.28 -3.07 9.93
N ASP A 56 -1.93 -2.22 10.89
CA ASP A 56 -1.78 -2.61 12.29
C ASP A 56 -2.69 -1.77 13.20
N GLU A 57 -2.99 -2.27 14.38
CA GLU A 57 -3.89 -1.67 15.37
C GLU A 57 -3.46 -0.25 15.78
N GLN A 58 -2.16 0.04 15.71
CA GLN A 58 -1.52 1.27 16.16
C GLN A 58 -1.20 2.25 15.00
N ARG A 59 -1.42 1.88 13.73
CA ARG A 59 -0.62 2.48 12.65
C ARG A 59 -1.02 3.90 12.31
N GLY A 60 -0.13 4.81 12.66
CA GLY A 60 0.01 6.09 11.97
C GLY A 60 0.44 5.89 10.50
N PRO A 61 0.04 6.78 9.58
CA PRO A 61 0.26 6.63 8.13
C PRO A 61 1.73 6.53 7.66
N ASN A 62 2.70 6.76 8.54
CA ASN A 62 4.10 6.91 8.16
C ASN A 62 4.78 5.58 7.79
N THR A 63 4.38 4.48 8.41
CA THR A 63 5.09 3.20 8.26
C THR A 63 4.79 2.57 6.90
N ASP A 64 3.55 2.71 6.40
CA ASP A 64 3.15 2.28 5.05
C ASP A 64 3.79 3.13 3.95
N VAL A 65 3.92 4.44 4.19
CA VAL A 65 4.60 5.35 3.26
C VAL A 65 6.09 5.02 3.15
N ASN A 66 6.75 4.72 4.27
CA ASN A 66 8.18 4.38 4.24
C ASN A 66 8.45 3.10 3.45
N GLU A 67 7.59 2.09 3.56
CA GLU A 67 7.69 0.85 2.78
C GLU A 67 7.50 1.13 1.28
N ARG A 68 6.48 1.92 0.91
CA ARG A 68 6.25 2.35 -0.48
C ARG A 68 7.42 3.13 -1.04
N ILE A 69 8.01 4.04 -0.26
CA ILE A 69 9.23 4.76 -0.66
C ILE A 69 10.39 3.79 -0.88
N GLY A 70 10.55 2.77 -0.04
CA GLY A 70 11.55 1.71 -0.22
C GLY A 70 11.38 0.97 -1.55
N LYS A 71 10.16 0.51 -1.86
CA LYS A 71 9.83 -0.16 -3.14
C LYS A 71 10.06 0.77 -4.34
N THR A 72 9.66 2.04 -4.21
CA THR A 72 9.83 3.04 -5.26
C THR A 72 11.32 3.35 -5.52
N ARG A 73 12.15 3.41 -4.48
CA ARG A 73 13.61 3.57 -4.61
C ARG A 73 14.21 2.41 -5.40
N ALA A 74 13.82 1.17 -5.10
CA ALA A 74 14.28 0.00 -5.84
C ALA A 74 13.88 0.06 -7.33
N ALA A 75 12.62 0.40 -7.64
CA ALA A 75 12.15 0.55 -9.02
C ALA A 75 12.89 1.68 -9.78
N SER A 76 13.17 2.80 -9.10
CA SER A 76 13.93 3.91 -9.67
C SER A 76 15.39 3.51 -9.94
N LEU A 77 16.03 2.77 -9.04
CA LEU A 77 17.38 2.26 -9.23
C LEU A 77 17.48 1.29 -10.41
N GLN A 78 16.52 0.38 -10.57
CA GLN A 78 16.47 -0.52 -11.74
C GLN A 78 16.32 0.27 -13.06
N SER A 79 15.68 1.45 -13.00
CA SER A 79 15.48 2.33 -14.15
C SER A 79 16.67 3.27 -14.44
N ASN A 80 17.77 3.21 -13.67
CA ASN A 80 18.94 4.06 -13.89
C ASN A 80 19.54 3.91 -15.30
N ASN A 81 19.56 2.69 -15.85
CA ASN A 81 20.06 2.44 -17.19
C ASN A 81 19.23 3.18 -18.25
N ILE A 82 17.92 3.31 -18.03
CA ILE A 82 17.01 4.05 -18.90
C ILE A 82 17.27 5.55 -18.76
N TYR A 83 17.41 6.06 -17.53
CA TYR A 83 17.67 7.47 -17.27
C TYR A 83 18.98 7.94 -17.90
N ASN A 84 20.02 7.10 -17.86
CA ASN A 84 21.34 7.39 -18.41
C ASN A 84 21.46 7.12 -19.93
N SER A 85 20.46 6.48 -20.55
CA SER A 85 20.51 6.14 -21.99
C SER A 85 20.52 7.39 -22.86
N LYS A 86 21.50 7.50 -23.76
CA LYS A 86 21.53 8.59 -24.77
C LYS A 86 20.58 8.34 -25.95
N GLN A 87 20.13 7.11 -26.15
CA GLN A 87 19.24 6.74 -27.26
C GLN A 87 17.79 7.15 -27.02
N LEU A 88 17.39 7.30 -25.75
CA LEU A 88 16.03 7.65 -25.38
C LEU A 88 15.90 9.15 -25.18
N SER A 89 14.85 9.74 -25.76
CA SER A 89 14.52 11.14 -25.53
C SER A 89 14.08 11.38 -24.08
N THR A 90 14.28 12.59 -23.59
CA THR A 90 13.84 13.03 -22.26
C THR A 90 12.35 12.77 -22.03
N ASN A 91 11.52 13.03 -23.04
CA ASN A 91 10.07 12.80 -22.98
C ASN A 91 9.73 11.32 -22.75
N ILE A 92 10.45 10.39 -23.40
CA ILE A 92 10.25 8.96 -23.20
C ILE A 92 10.66 8.55 -21.78
N LYS A 93 11.80 9.04 -21.29
CA LYS A 93 12.28 8.77 -19.92
C LYS A 93 11.30 9.27 -18.85
N ILE A 94 10.77 10.48 -19.02
CA ILE A 94 9.75 11.05 -18.11
C ILE A 94 8.47 10.21 -18.14
N ARG A 95 8.03 9.77 -19.33
CA ARG A 95 6.86 8.89 -19.47
C ARG A 95 7.07 7.56 -18.72
N ILE A 96 8.24 6.94 -18.89
CA ILE A 96 8.60 5.70 -18.18
C ILE A 96 8.61 5.91 -16.66
N PHE A 97 9.19 7.02 -16.18
CA PHE A 97 9.15 7.38 -14.76
C PHE A 97 7.70 7.51 -14.24
N ASN A 98 6.85 8.22 -14.98
CA ASN A 98 5.46 8.42 -14.60
C ASN A 98 4.67 7.10 -14.55
N THR A 99 4.94 6.15 -15.45
CA THR A 99 4.21 4.87 -15.50
C THR A 99 4.74 3.84 -14.52
N ASN A 100 6.05 3.80 -14.27
CA ASN A 100 6.68 2.68 -13.56
C ASN A 100 7.11 3.05 -12.13
N VAL A 101 7.45 4.31 -11.86
CA VAL A 101 7.96 4.75 -10.56
C VAL A 101 6.92 5.58 -9.81
N LYS A 102 6.29 6.56 -10.48
CA LYS A 102 5.28 7.41 -9.85
C LYS A 102 4.02 6.63 -9.46
N THR A 103 3.63 5.63 -10.23
CA THR A 103 2.51 4.73 -9.91
C THR A 103 2.77 3.94 -8.63
N VAL A 104 3.97 3.40 -8.43
CA VAL A 104 4.35 2.67 -7.22
C VAL A 104 4.37 3.58 -5.99
N LEU A 105 4.86 4.82 -6.16
CA LEU A 105 4.90 5.81 -5.08
C LEU A 105 3.50 6.23 -4.61
N LEU A 106 2.59 6.44 -5.57
CA LEU A 106 1.23 6.90 -5.31
C LEU A 106 0.24 5.75 -5.11
N TYR A 107 0.70 4.51 -5.25
CA TYR A 107 -0.14 3.34 -5.03
C TYR A 107 -0.73 3.41 -3.62
N ARG A 108 -2.07 3.28 -3.54
CA ARG A 108 -2.81 3.28 -2.27
C ARG A 108 -2.73 4.60 -1.49
N ALA A 109 -2.39 5.71 -2.16
CA ALA A 109 -2.39 7.04 -1.54
C ALA A 109 -3.81 7.53 -1.21
N GLU A 110 -4.83 7.12 -1.99
CA GLU A 110 -6.23 7.49 -1.81
C GLU A 110 -6.82 6.99 -0.48
N THR A 111 -6.46 5.77 -0.07
CA THR A 111 -6.95 5.15 1.17
C THR A 111 -6.00 5.38 2.35
N SER A 112 -4.87 6.05 2.13
CA SER A 112 -3.86 6.32 3.15
C SER A 112 -4.05 7.72 3.71
N ARG A 113 -3.92 7.89 5.03
CA ARG A 113 -3.96 9.21 5.66
C ARG A 113 -2.78 10.05 5.16
N THR A 114 -3.08 11.03 4.32
CA THR A 114 -2.08 11.92 3.73
C THR A 114 -1.74 13.03 4.71
N THR A 115 -0.46 13.14 5.09
CA THR A 115 0.03 14.24 5.91
C THR A 115 0.95 15.13 5.10
N THR A 116 1.09 16.39 5.50
CA THR A 116 2.01 17.34 4.87
C THR A 116 3.44 16.81 4.83
N THR A 117 3.87 16.07 5.86
CA THR A 117 5.20 15.43 5.92
C THR A 117 5.35 14.36 4.85
N ILE A 118 4.32 13.54 4.61
CA ILE A 118 4.31 12.50 3.58
C ILE A 118 4.39 13.13 2.19
N ILE A 119 3.58 14.16 1.93
CA ILE A 119 3.60 14.90 0.66
C ILE A 119 5.00 15.47 0.39
N LYS A 120 5.62 16.12 1.39
CA LYS A 120 6.97 16.68 1.27
C LYS A 120 8.00 15.60 0.94
N LYS A 121 7.97 14.45 1.62
CA LYS A 121 8.88 13.32 1.34
C LYS A 121 8.71 12.78 -0.09
N ALA A 122 7.47 12.61 -0.54
CA ALA A 122 7.17 12.17 -1.90
C ALA A 122 7.68 13.18 -2.95
N GLN A 123 7.45 14.48 -2.72
CA GLN A 123 7.91 15.53 -3.62
C GLN A 123 9.43 15.58 -3.74
N ILE A 124 10.15 15.49 -2.61
CA ILE A 124 11.63 15.44 -2.60
C ILE A 124 12.12 14.26 -3.45
N PHE A 125 11.50 13.08 -3.29
CA PHE A 125 11.86 11.90 -4.07
C PHE A 125 11.60 12.07 -5.57
N ILE A 126 10.43 12.59 -5.95
CA ILE A 126 10.07 12.85 -7.35
C ILE A 126 11.06 13.84 -7.96
N ASN A 127 11.34 14.95 -7.27
CA ASN A 127 12.28 15.96 -7.75
C ASN A 127 13.68 15.37 -7.95
N SER A 128 14.16 14.54 -7.02
CA SER A 128 15.46 13.85 -7.16
C SER A 128 15.51 12.95 -8.39
N CYS A 129 14.43 12.21 -8.70
CA CYS A 129 14.37 11.38 -9.90
C CYS A 129 14.34 12.23 -11.18
N LEU A 130 13.59 13.34 -11.18
CA LEU A 130 13.52 14.25 -12.31
C LEU A 130 14.87 14.91 -12.59
N CYS A 131 15.60 15.38 -11.56
CA CYS A 131 16.95 15.91 -11.74
C CYS A 131 17.88 14.88 -12.39
N LYS A 132 17.82 13.61 -11.98
CA LYS A 132 18.60 12.53 -12.63
C LYS A 132 18.22 12.31 -14.10
N ILE A 133 16.92 12.32 -14.42
CA ILE A 133 16.44 12.14 -15.80
C ILE A 133 16.86 13.32 -16.69
N LEU A 134 16.83 14.53 -16.15
CA LEU A 134 17.18 15.77 -16.83
C LEU A 134 18.69 16.06 -16.80
N ASN A 135 19.47 15.25 -16.09
CA ASN A 135 20.90 15.43 -15.88
C ASN A 135 21.25 16.80 -15.26
N ILE A 136 20.46 17.22 -14.27
CA ILE A 136 20.64 18.45 -13.49
C ILE A 136 21.30 18.08 -12.16
N HIS A 137 22.42 18.74 -11.85
CA HIS A 137 23.20 18.53 -10.63
C HIS A 137 22.87 19.57 -9.55
#